data_AF-A0A0D6AQQ2-F1
#
_entry.id   AF-A0A0D6AQQ2-F1
#
_cell.length_a   1.000
_cell.length_b   1.000
_cell.length_c   1.000
_cell.angle_alpha   90.00
_cell.angle_beta   90.00
_cell.angle_gamma   90.00
#
_symmetry.space_group_name_H-M   'P 1'
#
loop_
_entity.id
_entity.type
_entity.pdbx_description
1 polymer ?
#
loop_
_entity_poly.entity_id
_entity_poly.type
_entity_poly.pdbx_seq_one_letter_code
_entity_poly.pdbx_strand_id
1 'polypeptide(L)'
;MCHYSSGKANNQQLSLFESKAIYEVKKPNLIPDFVMSKDFLEMWKNNLYKYQQSQLDSVSQQINLISDNGILSDIDLFNPFSLETHPDRFYDLPQYNLSETCLYFILDTHANLLLYIGETKLSPHQRWINHDCKSYIQSYIELHRKYKLNLTIRSAFWWGISTNKKLRQTIEKKLILKWRSPFNKECWQYWGQPFK
;
A
#
# COMPACT_ATOMS: atom_id res chain seq x y z
N MET A 1 24.79 -47.18 50.43
CA MET A 1 24.07 -46.01 50.97
C MET A 1 24.72 -44.75 50.41
N CYS A 2 23.89 -43.82 49.88
CA CYS A 2 24.18 -42.45 49.45
C CYS A 2 25.13 -42.28 48.24
N HIS A 3 24.64 -42.07 47.01
CA HIS A 3 24.21 -40.79 46.40
C HIS A 3 25.28 -39.68 46.40
N TYR A 4 25.91 -39.39 45.26
CA TYR A 4 25.50 -38.31 44.33
C TYR A 4 26.36 -38.29 43.06
N SER A 5 25.72 -37.92 41.96
CA SER A 5 26.17 -38.08 40.57
C SER A 5 26.92 -36.86 40.01
N SER A 6 27.84 -37.15 39.08
CA SER A 6 28.02 -36.49 37.78
C SER A 6 28.03 -34.95 37.73
N GLY A 7 29.22 -34.36 37.79
CA GLY A 7 29.47 -33.02 37.24
C GLY A 7 29.41 -33.04 35.72
N LYS A 8 28.35 -32.49 35.12
CA LYS A 8 28.29 -32.14 33.70
C LYS A 8 28.54 -30.65 33.56
N ALA A 9 29.62 -30.30 32.86
CA ALA A 9 29.89 -28.94 32.42
C ALA A 9 28.73 -28.47 31.52
N ASN A 10 28.02 -27.45 31.99
CA ASN A 10 26.86 -26.89 31.35
C ASN A 10 27.34 -25.88 30.29
N ASN A 11 27.60 -26.34 29.06
CA ASN A 11 27.76 -25.45 27.90
C ASN A 11 26.38 -24.89 27.51
N GLN A 12 25.88 -23.95 28.31
CA GLN A 12 24.77 -23.08 27.92
C GLN A 12 25.35 -21.87 27.20
N GLN A 13 25.79 -22.09 25.95
CA GLN A 13 25.85 -21.00 24.99
C GLN A 13 24.41 -20.52 24.81
N LEU A 14 24.18 -19.29 25.26
CA LEU A 14 22.90 -18.60 25.29
C LEU A 14 22.26 -18.65 23.90
N SER A 15 21.19 -19.44 23.78
CA SER A 15 20.24 -19.41 22.67
C SER A 15 19.60 -18.02 22.64
N LEU A 16 20.21 -17.09 21.90
CA LEU A 16 19.73 -15.72 21.76
C LEU A 16 18.59 -15.58 20.73
N PHE A 17 17.99 -16.71 20.32
CA PHE A 17 16.88 -16.76 19.35
C PHE A 17 15.75 -17.68 19.82
N GLU A 18 15.28 -17.51 21.05
CA GLU A 18 13.91 -17.91 21.40
C GLU A 18 12.96 -16.71 21.28
N SER A 19 12.68 -16.30 20.05
CA SER A 19 11.50 -15.47 19.80
C SER A 19 10.26 -16.38 19.76
N LYS A 20 9.77 -16.78 20.94
CA LYS A 20 8.37 -17.21 21.10
C LYS A 20 7.47 -15.99 20.95
N ALA A 21 7.22 -15.62 19.71
CA ALA A 21 6.06 -14.82 19.32
C ALA A 21 5.30 -15.60 18.25
N ILE A 22 4.87 -16.82 18.60
CA ILE A 22 3.81 -17.51 17.89
C ILE A 22 2.52 -16.78 18.29
N TYR A 23 2.20 -15.69 17.58
CA TYR A 23 0.82 -15.22 17.54
C TYR A 23 0.03 -16.22 16.70
N GLU A 24 -0.31 -17.36 17.29
CA GLU A 24 -1.38 -18.21 16.79
C GLU A 24 -2.69 -17.47 17.07
N VAL A 25 -3.02 -16.54 16.18
CA VAL A 25 -4.39 -16.07 16.04
C VAL A 25 -5.18 -17.27 15.56
N LYS A 26 -6.05 -17.83 16.42
CA LYS A 26 -7.10 -18.76 16.00
C LYS A 26 -7.98 -18.04 14.98
N LYS A 27 -7.59 -18.09 13.71
CA LYS A 27 -8.46 -17.66 12.62
C LYS A 27 -9.64 -18.64 12.60
N PRO A 28 -10.90 -18.18 12.68
CA PRO A 28 -12.00 -19.05 12.28
C PRO A 28 -11.70 -19.53 10.86
N ASN A 29 -12.02 -20.79 10.55
CA ASN A 29 -11.95 -21.31 9.19
C ASN A 29 -12.91 -20.49 8.32
N LEU A 30 -12.41 -19.37 7.80
CA LEU A 30 -13.05 -18.60 6.75
C LEU A 30 -12.88 -19.44 5.49
N ILE A 31 -13.88 -20.27 5.20
CA ILE A 31 -14.14 -20.70 3.84
C ILE A 31 -14.13 -19.41 3.02
N PRO A 32 -13.27 -19.26 2.00
CA PRO A 32 -13.08 -17.96 1.39
C PRO A 32 -14.29 -17.66 0.51
N ASP A 33 -15.23 -16.94 1.10
CA ASP A 33 -16.61 -16.72 0.64
C ASP A 33 -16.72 -15.64 -0.45
N PHE A 34 -15.74 -15.68 -1.37
CA PHE A 34 -15.62 -15.12 -2.73
C PHE A 34 -14.14 -14.86 -3.01
N VAL A 35 -13.41 -15.88 -3.48
CA VAL A 35 -12.11 -15.68 -4.12
C VAL A 35 -12.38 -15.29 -5.57
N MET A 36 -12.14 -14.01 -5.90
CA MET A 36 -12.04 -13.55 -7.28
C MET A 36 -11.26 -14.56 -8.15
N SER A 37 -11.89 -15.07 -9.22
CA SER A 37 -11.24 -16.04 -10.11
C SER A 37 -10.03 -15.42 -10.82
N LYS A 38 -9.15 -16.26 -11.39
CA LYS A 38 -8.00 -15.76 -12.16
C LYS A 38 -8.44 -14.83 -13.29
N ASP A 39 -9.41 -15.28 -14.09
CA ASP A 39 -9.90 -14.52 -15.25
C ASP A 39 -10.57 -13.22 -14.81
N PHE A 40 -11.31 -13.24 -13.70
CA PHE A 40 -11.89 -12.02 -13.14
C PHE A 40 -10.81 -11.06 -12.67
N LEU A 41 -9.77 -11.53 -11.98
CA LEU A 41 -8.65 -10.70 -11.53
C LEU A 41 -7.94 -10.03 -12.71
N GLU A 42 -7.64 -10.79 -13.76
CA GLU A 42 -7.01 -10.24 -14.97
C GLU A 42 -7.91 -9.22 -15.67
N MET A 43 -9.20 -9.54 -15.85
CA MET A 43 -10.18 -8.59 -16.41
C MET A 43 -10.29 -7.32 -15.56
N TRP A 44 -10.37 -7.46 -14.24
CA TRP A 44 -10.46 -6.36 -13.30
C TRP A 44 -9.22 -5.46 -13.36
N LYS A 45 -8.01 -6.04 -13.36
CA LYS A 45 -6.74 -5.32 -13.53
C LYS A 45 -6.70 -4.58 -14.87
N ASN A 46 -7.16 -5.22 -15.95
CA ASN A 46 -7.18 -4.60 -17.28
C ASN A 46 -8.14 -3.41 -17.35
N ASN A 47 -9.31 -3.49 -16.72
CA ASN A 47 -10.27 -2.39 -16.67
C ASN A 47 -9.72 -1.21 -15.86
N LEU A 48 -9.10 -1.48 -14.71
CA LEU A 48 -8.43 -0.47 -13.90
C LEU A 48 -7.27 0.18 -14.66
N TYR A 49 -6.43 -0.63 -15.30
CA TYR A 49 -5.32 -0.15 -16.13
C TYR A 49 -5.80 0.80 -17.22
N LYS A 50 -6.79 0.38 -18.03
CA LYS A 50 -7.35 1.21 -19.11
C LYS A 50 -7.85 2.56 -18.59
N TYR A 51 -8.55 2.55 -17.45
CA TYR A 51 -9.01 3.79 -16.85
C TYR A 51 -7.84 4.68 -16.41
N GLN A 52 -6.86 4.15 -15.69
CA GLN A 52 -5.73 4.93 -15.19
C GLN A 52 -4.84 5.46 -16.33
N GLN A 53 -4.66 4.69 -17.41
CA GLN A 53 -3.96 5.19 -18.61
C GLN A 53 -4.71 6.35 -19.27
N SER A 54 -6.04 6.28 -19.36
CA SER A 54 -6.83 7.41 -19.90
C SER A 54 -6.64 8.71 -19.11
N GLN A 55 -6.39 8.61 -17.80
CA GLN A 55 -6.09 9.77 -16.96
C GLN A 55 -4.68 10.32 -17.22
N LEU A 56 -3.69 9.46 -17.49
CA LEU A 56 -2.33 9.89 -17.88
C LEU A 56 -2.32 10.60 -19.23
N ASP A 57 -3.08 10.09 -20.19
CA ASP A 57 -3.22 10.73 -21.51
C ASP A 57 -3.87 12.12 -21.38
N SER A 58 -4.92 12.22 -20.55
CA SER A 58 -5.58 13.50 -20.24
C SER A 58 -4.63 14.50 -19.59
N VAL A 59 -3.79 14.06 -18.64
CA VAL A 59 -2.78 14.92 -18.00
C VAL A 59 -1.80 15.46 -19.05
N SER A 60 -1.30 14.58 -19.92
CA SER A 60 -0.34 14.95 -20.95
C SER A 60 -0.91 15.98 -21.94
N GLN A 61 -2.19 15.85 -22.29
CA GLN A 61 -2.90 16.83 -23.13
C GLN A 61 -3.08 18.18 -22.43
N GLN A 62 -3.40 18.19 -21.13
CA GLN A 62 -3.59 19.42 -20.37
C GLN A 62 -2.29 20.19 -20.13
N ILE A 63 -1.16 19.51 -19.88
CA ILE A 63 0.16 20.16 -19.74
C ILE A 63 0.51 20.96 -21.00
N ASN A 64 0.20 20.42 -22.18
CA ASN A 64 0.46 21.12 -23.45
C ASN A 64 -0.42 22.37 -23.67
N LEU A 65 -1.46 22.58 -22.85
CA LEU A 65 -2.46 23.63 -23.02
C LEU A 65 -2.43 24.73 -21.94
N ILE A 66 -1.65 24.58 -20.86
CA ILE A 66 -1.72 25.49 -19.71
C ILE A 66 -0.54 26.47 -19.68
N SER A 67 -0.89 27.75 -19.76
CA SER A 67 -0.13 28.90 -19.26
C SER A 67 -0.73 29.36 -17.92
N ASP A 68 0.08 29.39 -16.87
CA ASP A 68 -0.17 29.92 -15.51
C ASP A 68 -1.55 29.67 -14.87
N ASN A 69 -1.67 28.62 -14.04
CA ASN A 69 -2.75 28.51 -13.05
C ASN A 69 -2.27 27.79 -11.76
N GLY A 70 -2.76 28.22 -10.59
CA GLY A 70 -2.21 27.89 -9.27
C GLY A 70 -2.44 26.47 -8.71
N ILE A 71 -2.21 26.28 -7.41
CA ILE A 71 -2.08 24.99 -6.69
C ILE A 71 -3.19 23.94 -6.97
N LEU A 72 -4.42 24.36 -7.30
CA LEU A 72 -5.51 23.43 -7.62
C LEU A 72 -5.42 22.83 -9.02
N SER A 73 -4.91 23.57 -10.02
CA SER A 73 -4.61 22.99 -11.35
C SER A 73 -3.45 22.01 -11.30
N ASP A 74 -2.53 22.18 -10.35
CA ASP A 74 -1.40 21.25 -10.18
C ASP A 74 -1.85 19.83 -9.75
N ILE A 75 -2.96 19.71 -9.02
CA ILE A 75 -3.52 18.40 -8.61
C ILE A 75 -4.09 17.65 -9.82
N ASP A 76 -4.72 18.40 -10.74
CA ASP A 76 -5.27 17.85 -11.98
C ASP A 76 -4.18 17.43 -12.95
N LEU A 77 -2.94 17.92 -12.78
CA LEU A 77 -1.76 17.47 -13.52
C LEU A 77 -0.92 16.43 -12.77
N PHE A 78 -1.18 16.22 -11.47
CA PHE A 78 -0.39 15.33 -10.64
C PHE A 78 -0.44 13.88 -11.15
N ASN A 79 0.76 13.30 -11.36
CA ASN A 79 0.97 11.93 -11.77
C ASN A 79 1.62 11.11 -10.63
N PRO A 80 0.90 10.15 -10.01
CA PRO A 80 1.46 9.33 -8.93
C PRO A 80 2.50 8.32 -9.43
N PHE A 81 2.51 7.97 -10.72
CA PHE A 81 3.46 7.03 -11.31
C PHE A 81 4.84 7.64 -11.58
N SER A 82 4.98 8.97 -11.51
CA SER A 82 6.28 9.65 -11.62
C SER A 82 7.01 9.80 -10.28
N LEU A 83 6.38 9.40 -9.17
CA LEU A 83 7.01 9.45 -7.85
C LEU A 83 8.07 8.37 -7.71
N GLU A 84 9.09 8.63 -6.88
CA GLU A 84 10.02 7.60 -6.45
C GLU A 84 9.27 6.52 -5.66
N THR A 85 9.57 5.25 -5.97
CA THR A 85 8.90 4.11 -5.36
C THR A 85 9.84 3.37 -4.41
N HIS A 86 9.28 2.90 -3.31
CA HIS A 86 10.01 2.25 -2.24
C HIS A 86 9.40 0.89 -1.89
N PRO A 87 10.22 -0.09 -1.48
CA PRO A 87 9.73 -1.38 -1.00
C PRO A 87 9.09 -1.26 0.39
N ASP A 88 8.42 -2.32 0.82
CA ASP A 88 7.71 -2.45 2.12
C ASP A 88 8.55 -2.23 3.39
N ARG A 89 9.86 -1.96 3.28
CA ARG A 89 10.78 -1.66 4.40
C ARG A 89 11.41 -0.26 4.30
N PHE A 90 10.81 0.63 3.52
CA PHE A 90 11.35 1.98 3.31
C PHE A 90 11.48 2.80 4.60
N TYR A 91 10.72 2.50 5.64
CA TYR A 91 10.81 3.14 6.96
C TYR A 91 12.09 2.80 7.73
N ASP A 92 12.85 1.79 7.30
CA ASP A 92 14.18 1.48 7.87
C ASP A 92 15.26 2.45 7.34
N LEU A 93 14.93 3.30 6.36
CA LEU A 93 15.88 4.24 5.76
C LEU A 93 16.06 5.49 6.65
N PRO A 94 17.31 5.91 6.96
CA PRO A 94 17.62 6.99 7.93
C PRO A 94 16.95 8.34 7.67
N GLN A 95 16.57 8.58 6.41
CA GLN A 95 16.11 9.86 5.86
C GLN A 95 14.58 10.07 5.91
N TYR A 96 13.79 9.08 6.31
CA TYR A 96 12.32 9.19 6.39
C TYR A 96 11.79 9.63 7.76
N ASN A 97 12.69 10.09 8.64
CA ASN A 97 12.42 10.60 9.98
C ASN A 97 12.12 12.11 10.01
N LEU A 98 11.60 12.68 8.93
CA LEU A 98 11.11 14.06 8.94
C LEU A 98 9.61 14.01 9.22
N SER A 99 9.18 14.78 10.22
CA SER A 99 7.83 14.90 10.76
C SER A 99 6.83 15.53 9.78
N GLU A 100 6.91 15.17 8.52
CA GLU A 100 6.22 15.85 7.43
C GLU A 100 4.94 15.13 7.06
N THR A 101 3.87 15.90 6.98
CA THR A 101 2.61 15.44 6.41
C THR A 101 2.83 15.04 4.96
N CYS A 102 2.29 13.90 4.56
CA CYS A 102 2.39 13.43 3.18
C CYS A 102 1.10 12.74 2.74
N LEU A 103 0.97 12.62 1.41
CA LEU A 103 0.13 11.59 0.81
C LEU A 103 1.01 10.42 0.45
N TYR A 104 0.49 9.21 0.63
CA TYR A 104 1.16 7.99 0.22
C TYR A 104 0.28 7.22 -0.76
N PHE A 105 0.97 6.47 -1.61
CA PHE A 105 0.41 5.78 -2.75
C PHE A 105 0.88 4.34 -2.73
N ILE A 106 -0.02 3.39 -2.95
CA ILE A 106 0.33 1.96 -3.08
C ILE A 106 0.15 1.57 -4.54
N LEU A 107 1.21 1.05 -5.15
CA LEU A 107 1.26 0.68 -6.55
C LEU A 107 1.55 -0.81 -6.73
N ASP A 108 0.93 -1.43 -7.73
CA ASP A 108 1.47 -2.62 -8.39
C ASP A 108 2.29 -2.15 -9.59
N THR A 109 3.60 -2.02 -9.41
CA THR A 109 4.51 -1.51 -10.47
C THR A 109 4.74 -2.54 -11.56
N HIS A 110 4.40 -3.81 -11.36
CA HIS A 110 4.46 -4.81 -12.43
C HIS A 110 3.32 -4.59 -13.44
N ALA A 111 2.12 -4.30 -12.94
CA ALA A 111 0.95 -4.03 -13.76
C ALA A 111 0.72 -2.54 -14.06
N ASN A 112 1.58 -1.66 -13.52
CA ASN A 112 1.43 -0.20 -13.56
C ASN A 112 0.04 0.26 -13.08
N LEU A 113 -0.36 -0.19 -11.88
CA LEU A 113 -1.65 0.13 -11.26
C LEU A 113 -1.47 0.91 -9.96
N LEU A 114 -2.24 1.98 -9.78
CA LEU A 114 -2.40 2.64 -8.50
C LEU A 114 -3.56 2.00 -7.73
N LEU A 115 -3.24 1.36 -6.61
CA LEU A 115 -4.18 0.55 -5.84
C LEU A 115 -4.84 1.32 -4.69
N TYR A 116 -4.09 2.21 -4.05
CA TYR A 116 -4.58 2.96 -2.88
C TYR A 116 -3.90 4.32 -2.76
N ILE A 117 -4.65 5.30 -2.24
CA ILE A 117 -4.15 6.63 -1.87
C ILE A 117 -4.59 6.90 -0.43
N GLY A 118 -3.69 7.41 0.40
CA GLY A 118 -4.03 7.84 1.76
C GLY A 118 -3.25 9.05 2.23
N GLU A 119 -3.80 9.78 3.20
CA GLU A 119 -3.05 10.79 3.96
C GLU A 119 -2.40 10.23 5.23
N THR A 120 -1.31 10.86 5.68
CA THR A 120 -0.80 10.68 7.04
C THR A 120 -0.30 11.99 7.66
N LYS A 121 -0.54 12.13 8.97
CA LYS A 121 0.09 13.13 9.84
C LYS A 121 1.24 12.54 10.67
N LEU A 122 1.29 11.22 10.75
CA LEU A 122 2.30 10.47 11.47
C LEU A 122 3.45 10.15 10.53
N SER A 123 4.63 9.88 11.09
CA SER A 123 5.74 9.42 10.26
C SER A 123 5.30 8.19 9.45
N PRO A 124 5.87 7.97 8.26
CA PRO A 124 5.51 6.83 7.43
C PRO A 124 5.63 5.49 8.18
N HIS A 125 6.62 5.38 9.08
CA HIS A 125 6.81 4.27 10.01
C HIS A 125 5.57 4.04 10.89
N GLN A 126 5.07 5.08 11.56
CA GLN A 126 3.92 4.99 12.46
C GLN A 126 2.61 4.64 11.74
N ARG A 127 2.47 5.02 10.46
CA ARG A 127 1.28 4.68 9.66
C ARG A 127 1.37 3.28 9.04
N TRP A 128 2.55 2.83 8.61
CA TRP A 128 2.74 1.48 8.07
C TRP A 128 2.25 0.39 9.05
N ILE A 129 2.44 0.62 10.35
CA ILE A 129 2.01 -0.29 11.42
C ILE A 129 0.47 -0.39 11.50
N ASN A 130 -0.27 0.68 11.22
CA ASN A 130 -1.72 0.81 11.46
C ASN A 130 -2.55 0.96 10.18
N HIS A 131 -2.08 0.46 9.05
CA HIS A 131 -2.60 0.80 7.74
C HIS A 131 -3.98 0.17 7.44
N ASP A 132 -5.02 0.99 7.18
CA ASP A 132 -6.39 0.51 6.95
C ASP A 132 -6.51 -0.38 5.69
N CYS A 133 -5.71 -0.09 4.66
CA CYS A 133 -5.69 -0.89 3.42
C CYS A 133 -4.84 -2.19 3.49
N LYS A 134 -4.20 -2.51 4.62
CA LYS A 134 -3.29 -3.67 4.75
C LYS A 134 -3.98 -4.99 4.40
N SER A 135 -5.24 -5.16 4.80
CA SER A 135 -6.02 -6.35 4.45
C SER A 135 -6.23 -6.48 2.95
N TYR A 136 -6.55 -5.38 2.25
CA TYR A 136 -6.74 -5.37 0.80
C TYR A 136 -5.44 -5.71 0.05
N ILE A 137 -4.31 -5.12 0.46
CA ILE A 137 -3.00 -5.44 -0.13
C ILE A 137 -2.66 -6.92 0.08
N GLN A 138 -2.87 -7.43 1.30
CA GLN A 138 -2.58 -8.83 1.61
C GLN A 138 -3.42 -9.79 0.77
N SER A 139 -4.73 -9.55 0.65
CA SER A 139 -5.62 -10.33 -0.21
C SER A 139 -5.20 -10.27 -1.68
N TYR A 140 -4.81 -9.10 -2.17
CA TYR A 140 -4.29 -8.93 -3.53
C TYR A 140 -3.01 -9.74 -3.76
N ILE A 141 -2.05 -9.71 -2.82
CA ILE A 141 -0.83 -10.52 -2.87
C ILE A 141 -1.14 -12.02 -2.85
N GLU A 142 -2.06 -12.44 -1.98
CA GLU A 142 -2.46 -13.84 -1.84
C GLU A 142 -3.09 -14.39 -3.12
N LEU A 143 -3.93 -13.61 -3.81
CA LEU A 143 -4.47 -14.00 -5.11
C LEU A 143 -3.40 -14.13 -6.19
N HIS A 144 -2.45 -13.20 -6.25
CA HIS A 144 -1.34 -13.30 -7.21
C HIS A 144 -0.50 -14.54 -6.97
N ARG A 145 -0.20 -14.85 -5.71
CA ARG A 145 0.51 -16.09 -5.34
C ARG A 145 -0.29 -17.33 -5.71
N LYS A 146 -1.60 -17.36 -5.40
CA LYS A 146 -2.50 -18.47 -5.73
C LYS A 146 -2.51 -18.78 -7.23
N TYR A 147 -2.57 -17.74 -8.06
CA TYR A 147 -2.65 -17.87 -9.53
C TYR A 147 -1.29 -17.81 -10.23
N LYS A 148 -0.18 -17.75 -9.48
CA LYS A 148 1.19 -17.62 -9.99
C LYS A 148 1.35 -16.43 -10.95
N LEU A 149 0.70 -15.32 -10.62
CA LEU A 149 0.80 -14.06 -11.35
C LEU A 149 1.96 -13.23 -10.80
N ASN A 150 2.65 -12.53 -11.70
CA ASN A 150 3.68 -11.58 -11.33
C ASN A 150 3.07 -10.37 -10.61
N LEU A 151 3.78 -9.90 -9.59
CA LEU A 151 3.35 -8.81 -8.72
C LEU A 151 4.56 -8.05 -8.20
N THR A 152 4.48 -6.72 -8.16
CA THR A 152 5.47 -5.92 -7.44
C THR A 152 4.76 -4.77 -6.73
N ILE A 153 4.51 -4.94 -5.43
CA ILE A 153 3.94 -3.88 -4.60
C ILE A 153 5.03 -2.90 -4.20
N ARG A 154 4.77 -1.61 -4.40
CA ARG A 154 5.61 -0.50 -3.96
C ARG A 154 4.79 0.59 -3.34
N SER A 155 5.42 1.34 -2.44
CA SER A 155 4.86 2.57 -1.88
C SER A 155 5.55 3.78 -2.50
N ALA A 156 4.82 4.86 -2.74
CA ALA A 156 5.37 6.15 -3.13
C ALA A 156 4.81 7.26 -2.24
N PHE A 157 5.52 8.37 -2.13
CA PHE A 157 5.16 9.45 -1.22
C PHE A 157 5.26 10.82 -1.87
N TRP A 158 4.27 11.66 -1.61
CA TRP A 158 4.29 13.08 -1.93
C TRP A 158 4.42 13.89 -0.65
N TRP A 159 5.64 14.37 -0.41
CA TRP A 159 6.04 15.17 0.76
C TRP A 159 5.67 16.64 0.61
N GLY A 160 5.78 17.41 1.71
CA GLY A 160 5.61 18.86 1.68
C GLY A 160 4.18 19.34 1.44
N ILE A 161 3.18 18.46 1.55
CA ILE A 161 1.77 18.86 1.42
C ILE A 161 1.31 19.67 2.65
N SER A 162 0.25 20.46 2.49
CA SER A 162 -0.27 21.32 3.56
C SER A 162 -0.48 20.59 4.90
N THR A 163 -0.02 21.22 5.99
CA THR A 163 -0.29 20.77 7.36
C THR A 163 -1.78 20.89 7.73
N ASN A 164 -2.54 21.73 7.01
CA ASN A 164 -3.98 21.87 7.17
C ASN A 164 -4.70 20.57 6.78
N LYS A 165 -5.29 19.90 7.77
CA LYS A 165 -6.00 18.62 7.60
C LYS A 165 -7.11 18.68 6.56
N LYS A 166 -7.93 19.74 6.56
CA LYS A 166 -9.08 19.84 5.63
C LYS A 166 -8.59 19.95 4.19
N LEU A 167 -7.55 20.75 3.96
CA LEU A 167 -6.96 20.89 2.64
C LEU A 167 -6.34 19.57 2.17
N ARG A 168 -5.56 18.91 3.04
CA ARG A 168 -4.90 17.63 2.71
C ARG A 168 -5.90 16.51 2.40
N GLN A 169 -6.97 16.39 3.17
CA GLN A 169 -8.09 15.45 2.90
C GLN A 169 -8.85 15.80 1.62
N THR A 170 -8.96 17.08 1.28
CA THR A 170 -9.56 17.50 0.01
C THR A 170 -8.69 17.07 -1.16
N ILE A 171 -7.36 17.23 -1.06
CA ILE A 171 -6.41 16.79 -2.09
C ILE A 171 -6.45 15.27 -2.23
N GLU A 172 -6.37 14.53 -1.11
CA GLU A 172 -6.50 13.07 -1.07
C GLU A 172 -7.78 12.60 -1.77
N LYS A 173 -8.93 13.14 -1.38
CA LYS A 173 -10.23 12.77 -1.97
C LYS A 173 -10.29 13.08 -3.47
N LYS A 174 -9.76 14.23 -3.91
CA LYS A 174 -9.67 14.57 -5.33
C LYS A 174 -8.84 13.55 -6.10
N LEU A 175 -7.67 13.17 -5.59
CA LEU A 175 -6.80 12.18 -6.22
C LEU A 175 -7.44 10.78 -6.23
N ILE A 176 -8.10 10.38 -5.14
CA ILE A 176 -8.85 9.11 -5.07
C ILE A 176 -9.89 9.04 -6.19
N LEU A 177 -10.69 10.09 -6.36
CA LEU A 177 -11.75 10.12 -7.36
C LEU A 177 -11.20 10.22 -8.79
N LYS A 178 -10.13 10.99 -9.01
CA LYS A 178 -9.46 11.12 -10.31
C LYS A 178 -8.85 9.80 -10.77
N TRP A 179 -8.07 9.14 -9.92
CA TRP A 179 -7.36 7.91 -10.26
C TRP A 179 -8.19 6.64 -10.04
N ARG A 180 -9.35 6.79 -9.42
CA ARG A 180 -10.24 5.71 -8.98
C ARG A 180 -9.47 4.58 -8.31
N SER A 181 -8.72 4.87 -7.25
CA SER A 181 -7.93 3.87 -6.56
C SER A 181 -8.83 2.78 -5.94
N PRO A 182 -8.69 1.50 -6.33
CA PRO A 182 -9.68 0.45 -6.05
C PRO A 182 -9.84 0.10 -4.57
N PHE A 183 -8.82 0.30 -3.75
CA PHE A 183 -8.88 -0.04 -2.33
C PHE A 183 -9.42 1.11 -1.47
N ASN A 184 -9.67 2.28 -2.07
CA ASN A 184 -10.40 3.37 -1.42
C ASN A 184 -11.92 3.13 -1.56
N LYS A 185 -12.65 3.25 -0.45
CA LYS A 185 -14.09 2.92 -0.40
C LYS A 185 -14.92 3.77 -1.35
N GLU A 186 -14.47 5.00 -1.57
CA GLU A 186 -15.04 5.98 -2.49
C GLU A 186 -15.13 5.46 -3.93
N CYS A 187 -14.29 4.49 -4.29
CA CYS A 187 -14.19 3.95 -5.64
C CYS A 187 -14.86 2.58 -5.81
N TRP A 188 -15.45 2.01 -4.77
CA TRP A 188 -16.10 0.68 -4.84
C TRP A 188 -17.29 0.65 -5.79
N GLN A 189 -17.96 1.78 -6.01
CA GLN A 189 -19.01 1.88 -7.03
C GLN A 189 -18.51 1.61 -8.46
N TYR A 190 -17.21 1.77 -8.72
CA TYR A 190 -16.60 1.54 -10.04
C TYR A 190 -15.99 0.13 -10.17
N TRP A 191 -15.44 -0.40 -9.08
CA TRP A 191 -14.61 -1.61 -9.10
C TRP A 191 -15.16 -2.79 -8.29
N GLY A 192 -16.28 -2.58 -7.60
CA GLY A 192 -16.76 -3.46 -6.54
C GLY A 192 -15.92 -3.33 -5.27
N GLN A 193 -16.29 -4.10 -4.25
CA GLN A 193 -15.43 -4.35 -3.08
C GLN A 193 -14.55 -5.57 -3.40
N PRO A 194 -13.28 -5.40 -3.79
CA PRO A 194 -12.49 -6.50 -4.35
C PRO A 194 -12.20 -7.60 -3.32
N PHE A 195 -12.10 -7.24 -2.03
CA PHE A 195 -11.78 -8.14 -0.92
C PHE A 195 -12.68 -7.85 0.29
N LYS A 196 -13.15 -8.88 1.00
CA LYS A 196 -13.92 -8.76 2.24
C LYS A 196 -13.00 -8.62 3.45
#